data_AF-A0A2N0QPB3-F1
#
_entry.id   AF-A0A2N0QPB3-F1
#
_cell.length_a   1.000
_cell.length_b   1.000
_cell.length_c   1.000
_cell.angle_alpha   90.00
_cell.angle_beta   90.00
_cell.angle_gamma   90.00
#
_symmetry.space_group_name_H-M   'P 1'
#
loop_
_entity.id
_entity.type
_entity.pdbx_description
1 polymer ?
#
loop_
_entity_poly.entity_id
_entity_poly.type
_entity_poly.pdbx_seq_one_letter_code
_entity_poly.pdbx_strand_id
1 'polypeptide(L)' 'LPQTNNSISLPTIHEFFENLEKTYGECNFEEVKNKFLQEEIDVLDILSLKDYDWQNLGIKLGVKTKIMREVEKYKK' A
#
# COMPACT_ATOMS: atom_id res chain seq x y z
N LEU A 1 -12.62 -13.13 -26.47
CA LEU A 1 -11.76 -12.24 -25.66
C LEU A 1 -11.16 -13.07 -24.54
N PRO A 2 -9.84 -13.23 -24.42
CA PRO A 2 -9.29 -13.93 -23.28
C PRO A 2 -9.52 -13.04 -22.06
N GLN A 3 -10.34 -13.51 -21.12
CA GLN A 3 -10.40 -12.92 -19.79
C GLN A 3 -9.05 -13.21 -19.15
N THR A 4 -8.14 -12.23 -19.13
CA THR A 4 -6.98 -12.28 -18.26
C THR A 4 -7.49 -12.20 -16.84
N ASN A 5 -7.81 -13.36 -16.26
CA ASN A 5 -7.82 -13.55 -14.82
C ASN A 5 -6.38 -13.37 -14.34
N ASN A 6 -5.92 -12.12 -14.30
CA ASN A 6 -4.73 -11.74 -13.57
C ASN A 6 -5.11 -11.90 -12.10
N SER A 7 -5.01 -13.12 -11.58
CA SER A 7 -4.97 -13.37 -10.15
C SER A 7 -3.67 -12.73 -9.67
N ILE A 8 -3.71 -11.43 -9.40
CA ILE A 8 -2.56 -10.71 -8.84
C ILE A 8 -2.30 -11.36 -7.47
N SER A 9 -1.14 -11.98 -7.32
CA SER A 9 -0.69 -12.51 -6.03
C SER A 9 -0.55 -11.36 -5.06
N LEU A 10 -1.01 -11.55 -3.82
CA LEU A 10 -0.79 -10.58 -2.75
C LEU A 10 0.73 -10.43 -2.53
N PRO A 11 1.31 -9.23 -2.69
CA PRO A 11 2.72 -8.99 -2.48
C PRO A 11 3.05 -8.96 -0.98
N THR A 12 4.32 -9.14 -0.64
CA THR A 12 4.84 -8.74 0.66
C THR A 12 4.78 -7.22 0.82
N ILE A 13 4.89 -6.71 2.05
CA ILE A 13 4.91 -5.26 2.27
C ILE A 13 6.11 -4.57 1.60
N HIS A 14 7.24 -5.27 1.49
CA HIS A 14 8.42 -4.79 0.75
C HIS A 14 8.11 -4.62 -0.74
N GLU A 15 7.63 -5.68 -1.39
CA GLU A 15 7.26 -5.66 -2.81
C GLU A 15 6.15 -4.65 -3.11
N PHE A 16 5.20 -4.49 -2.19
CA PHE A 16 4.14 -3.51 -2.31
C PHE A 16 4.68 -2.07 -2.41
N PHE A 17 5.61 -1.69 -1.53
CA PHE A 17 6.21 -0.35 -1.57
C PHE A 17 7.16 -0.16 -2.75
N GLU A 18 7.87 -1.21 -3.19
CA GLU A 18 8.65 -1.16 -4.44
C GLU A 18 7.76 -0.91 -5.67
N ASN A 19 6.57 -1.53 -5.71
CA ASN A 19 5.61 -1.31 -6.80
C ASN A 19 5.02 0.10 -6.75
N LEU A 20 4.78 0.65 -5.56
CA LEU A 20 4.37 2.04 -5.37
C LEU A 20 5.44 3.03 -5.87
N GLU A 21 6.71 2.78 -5.54
CA GLU A 21 7.84 3.59 -6.02
C GLU A 21 7.95 3.56 -7.54
N LYS A 22 7.87 2.37 -8.15
CA LYS A 22 7.88 2.20 -9.61
C LYS A 22 6.71 2.91 -10.30
N THR A 23 5.54 2.93 -9.66
CA THR A 23 4.32 3.52 -10.22
C THR A 23 4.32 5.04 -10.12
N TYR A 24 4.81 5.61 -9.02
CA TYR A 24 4.65 7.04 -8.72
C TYR A 24 5.94 7.86 -8.75
N GLY A 25 7.12 7.24 -8.76
CA GLY A 25 8.44 7.85 -9.05
C GLY A 25 8.95 8.98 -8.14
N GLU A 26 8.09 9.64 -7.38
CA GLU A 26 8.34 10.94 -6.75
C GLU A 26 8.06 10.96 -5.24
N CYS A 27 7.58 9.85 -4.67
CA CYS A 27 7.27 9.77 -3.24
C CYS A 27 8.36 8.98 -2.51
N ASN A 28 8.95 9.59 -1.48
CA ASN A 28 9.75 8.86 -0.50
C ASN A 28 8.81 8.00 0.35
N PHE A 29 8.59 6.77 -0.10
CA PHE A 29 7.76 5.79 0.61
C PHE A 29 8.55 5.02 1.68
N GLU A 30 9.86 5.22 1.77
CA GLU A 30 10.73 4.46 2.69
C GLU A 30 10.37 4.71 4.16
N GLU A 31 10.09 5.96 4.54
CA GLU A 31 9.64 6.29 5.90
C GLU A 31 8.31 5.59 6.23
N VAL A 32 7.40 5.50 5.25
CA VAL A 32 6.08 4.88 5.43
C VAL A 32 6.21 3.37 5.52
N LYS A 33 7.02 2.76 4.65
CA LYS A 33 7.36 1.34 4.70
C LYS A 33 7.91 0.94 6.06
N ASN A 34 8.84 1.72 6.61
CA ASN A 34 9.43 1.44 7.92
C ASN A 34 8.40 1.48 9.05
N LYS A 35 7.43 2.42 9.01
CA LYS A 35 6.33 2.46 9.98
C LYS A 35 5.45 1.22 9.88
N PHE A 36 5.12 0.79 8.66
CA PHE A 36 4.29 -0.40 8.47
C PHE A 36 5.01 -1.66 8.97
N LEU A 37 6.32 -1.77 8.74
CA LEU A 37 7.14 -2.84 9.29
C LEU A 37 7.21 -2.82 10.82
N GLN A 38 7.32 -1.64 11.44
CA GLN A 38 7.38 -1.48 12.90
C GLN A 38 6.07 -1.87 13.58
N GLU A 39 4.94 -1.51 12.97
CA GLU A 39 3.60 -1.81 13.47
C GLU A 39 3.06 -3.17 12.98
N GLU A 40 3.91 -3.97 12.32
CA GLU A 40 3.57 -5.28 11.75
C GLU A 40 2.34 -5.25 10.82
N ILE A 41 2.12 -4.14 10.11
CA ILE A 41 1.02 -3.95 9.16
C ILE A 41 1.36 -4.63 7.84
N ASP A 42 0.58 -5.65 7.46
CA ASP A 42 0.67 -6.29 6.16
C ASP A 42 -0.22 -5.60 5.10
N VAL A 43 -0.16 -6.08 3.85
CA VAL A 43 -0.89 -5.46 2.73
C VAL A 43 -2.42 -5.56 2.88
N LEU A 44 -2.94 -6.61 3.53
CA LEU A 44 -4.37 -6.76 3.78
C LEU A 44 -4.84 -5.86 4.92
N ASP A 45 -4.01 -5.67 5.94
CA ASP A 45 -4.32 -4.78 7.07
C ASP A 45 -4.56 -3.34 6.63
N ILE A 46 -3.87 -2.89 5.56
CA ILE A 46 -4.03 -1.55 4.96
C ILE A 46 -5.50 -1.23 4.65
N LEU A 47 -6.25 -2.20 4.12
CA LEU A 47 -7.65 -2.04 3.75
C LEU A 47 -8.57 -1.83 4.97
N SER A 48 -8.09 -2.19 6.16
CA SER A 48 -8.82 -2.09 7.42
C SER A 48 -8.46 -0.85 8.24
N LEU A 49 -7.40 -0.12 7.86
CA LEU A 49 -6.96 1.09 8.54
C LEU A 49 -8.01 2.22 8.45
N LYS A 50 -8.41 2.75 9.59
CA LYS A 50 -9.32 3.89 9.73
C LYS A 50 -8.54 5.20 9.63
N ASP A 51 -9.24 6.29 9.34
CA ASP A 51 -8.62 7.63 9.23
C ASP A 51 -7.74 8.02 10.41
N TYR A 52 -8.12 7.61 11.62
CA TYR A 52 -7.33 7.83 12.84
C TYR A 52 -6.00 7.06 12.83
N ASP A 53 -5.96 5.84 12.31
CA ASP A 53 -4.73 5.04 12.22
C ASP A 53 -3.73 5.70 11.27
N TRP A 54 -4.22 6.19 10.13
CA TRP A 54 -3.41 6.96 9.17
C TRP A 54 -2.83 8.24 9.78
N GLN A 55 -3.60 8.93 10.63
CA GLN A 55 -3.14 10.12 11.35
C GLN A 55 -2.08 9.77 12.40
N ASN A 56 -2.25 8.68 13.15
CA ASN A 56 -1.27 8.20 14.12
C ASN A 56 0.05 7.78 13.47
N LEU A 57 -0.01 7.17 12.29
CA LEU A 57 1.16 6.85 11.48
C LEU A 57 1.83 8.12 10.88
N GLY A 58 1.22 9.30 11.03
CA GLY A 58 1.72 10.56 10.49
C GLY A 58 1.77 10.59 8.96
N ILE A 59 0.89 9.83 8.29
CA ILE A 59 0.90 9.69 6.83
C ILE A 59 0.06 10.79 6.20
N LYS A 60 0.69 11.56 5.32
CA LYS A 60 0.03 12.65 4.58
C LYS A 60 -1.07 12.08 3.67
N LEU A 61 -2.17 12.83 3.55
CA LEU A 61 -3.34 12.45 2.74
C LEU A 61 -2.97 12.04 1.31
N GLY A 62 -2.07 12.77 0.65
CA GLY A 62 -1.62 12.45 -0.71
C GLY A 62 -0.91 11.09 -0.82
N VAL A 63 -0.15 10.70 0.19
CA VAL A 63 0.55 9.41 0.26
C VAL A 63 -0.44 8.29 0.55
N LYS A 64 -1.35 8.50 1.53
CA LYS A 64 -2.47 7.60 1.83
C LYS A 64 -3.27 7.27 0.56
N THR A 65 -3.66 8.27 -0.23
CA THR A 65 -4.44 8.07 -1.45
C THR A 65 -3.71 7.19 -2.48
N LYS A 66 -2.39 7.32 -2.60
CA LYS A 66 -1.59 6.47 -3.49
C LYS A 66 -1.53 5.02 -3.00
N ILE A 67 -1.30 4.83 -1.69
CA ILE A 67 -1.30 3.50 -1.06
C ILE A 67 -2.66 2.81 -1.23
N MET A 68 -3.76 3.52 -0.97
CA MET A 68 -5.12 3.00 -1.11
C MET A 68 -5.43 2.55 -2.56
N ARG A 69 -5.04 3.34 -3.55
CA ARG A 69 -5.23 2.98 -4.97
C ARG A 69 -4.44 1.74 -5.37
N GLU A 70 -3.25 1.55 -4.81
CA GLU A 70 -2.44 0.37 -5.12
C GLU A 70 -3.01 -0.87 -4.42
N VAL A 71 -3.38 -0.77 -3.13
CA VAL A 71 -3.89 -1.93 -2.38
C VAL A 71 -5.25 -2.42 -2.89
N GLU A 72 -6.08 -1.52 -3.42
CA GLU A 72 -7.38 -1.88 -4.03
C GLU A 72 -7.24 -2.88 -5.19
N LYS A 73 -6.08 -2.95 -5.86
CA LYS A 73 -5.82 -3.93 -6.94
C LYS A 73 -5.77 -5.38 -6.44
N TYR A 74 -5.52 -5.58 -5.15
CA TYR A 74 -5.46 -6.91 -4.53
C TYR A 74 -6.78 -7.29 -3.85
N LYS A 75 -7.76 -6.39 -3.85
CA LYS A 75 -9.12 -6.65 -3.38
C LYS A 75 -9.83 -7.46 -4.46
N LYS A 76 -10.11 -8.74 -4.16
CA LYS A 76 -10.92 -9.61 -5.02
C LYS A 76 -12.39 -9.21 -4.99
#